data_AF-A0AAP0MDX0-F1
#
_entry.id   AF-A0AAP0MDX0-F1
#
_cell.length_a   1.000
_cell.length_b   1.000
_cell.length_c   1.000
_cell.angle_alpha   90.00
_cell.angle_beta   90.00
_cell.angle_gamma   90.00
#
_symmetry.space_group_name_H-M   'P 1'
#
loop_
_entity.id
_entity.type
_entity.pdbx_description
1 polymer ?
#
loop_
_entity_poly.entity_id
_entity_poly.type
_entity_poly.pdbx_seq_one_letter_code
_entity_poly.pdbx_strand_id
1 'polypeptide(L)'
;MALNDPPKALESRVDFRGAECGPGESEREEEELENLESDVKKMAQKILEYRATLPDQLKNTFATILSAQRPVFPGFVSVSEPGPSGKANPDNESEGTTPMEEEQKASEKVHLLKEKISGNMSAMPTVLKRVKECISKIDELDSYSGIIHPAFKRKRPS
;
A
#
# COMPACT_ATOMS: atom_id res chain seq x y z
N MET A 1 -51.72 23.34 -38.83
CA MET A 1 -50.62 23.93 -39.63
C MET A 1 -49.34 23.30 -39.13
N ALA A 2 -48.68 22.56 -40.01
CA ALA A 2 -47.39 21.94 -39.78
C ALA A 2 -46.27 22.98 -39.96
N LEU A 3 -45.21 22.86 -39.17
CA LEU A 3 -43.84 23.15 -39.60
C LEU A 3 -42.92 22.27 -38.74
N ASN A 4 -42.74 21.03 -39.20
CA ASN A 4 -41.64 20.17 -38.81
C ASN A 4 -40.47 20.53 -39.71
N ASP A 5 -39.48 21.25 -39.19
CA ASP A 5 -38.19 21.34 -39.85
C ASP A 5 -37.28 20.22 -39.30
N PRO A 6 -36.79 19.29 -40.14
CA PRO A 6 -35.85 18.28 -39.69
C PRO A 6 -34.47 18.92 -39.46
N PRO A 7 -33.74 18.57 -38.37
CA PRO A 7 -32.35 18.98 -38.25
C PRO A 7 -31.53 18.32 -39.35
N LYS A 8 -30.89 19.17 -40.16
CA LYS A 8 -29.98 18.82 -41.26
C LYS A 8 -28.93 17.83 -40.75
N ALA A 9 -28.87 16.66 -41.39
CA ALA A 9 -27.75 15.75 -41.26
C ALA A 9 -26.48 16.51 -41.66
N LEU A 10 -25.65 16.85 -40.68
CA LEU A 10 -24.24 17.12 -40.94
C LEU A 10 -23.61 15.78 -41.27
N GLU A 11 -23.57 15.45 -42.56
CA GLU A 11 -22.58 14.53 -43.08
C GLU A 11 -21.21 15.11 -42.72
N SER A 12 -20.65 14.69 -41.58
CA SER A 12 -19.21 14.77 -41.41
C SER A 12 -18.63 13.77 -42.39
N ARG A 13 -18.36 14.26 -43.60
CA ARG A 13 -17.44 13.65 -44.54
C ARG A 13 -16.11 13.53 -43.79
N VAL A 14 -15.94 12.41 -43.09
CA VAL A 14 -14.63 11.94 -42.69
C VAL A 14 -14.00 11.52 -43.99
N ASP A 15 -13.29 12.45 -44.62
CA ASP A 15 -12.28 12.08 -45.59
C ASP A 15 -11.29 11.21 -44.81
N PHE A 16 -11.51 9.90 -44.85
CA PHE A 16 -10.41 8.95 -44.74
C PHE A 16 -9.51 9.28 -45.91
N ARG A 17 -8.64 10.27 -45.71
CA ARG A 17 -7.43 10.41 -46.49
C ARG A 17 -6.70 9.11 -46.20
N GLY A 18 -6.89 8.14 -47.09
CA GLY A 18 -6.09 6.94 -47.14
C GLY A 18 -4.65 7.41 -47.10
N ALA A 19 -3.98 7.15 -45.99
CA ALA A 19 -2.59 6.83 -46.09
C ALA A 19 -2.59 5.60 -46.99
N GLU A 20 -2.30 5.80 -48.29
CA GLU A 20 -1.93 4.69 -49.15
C GLU A 20 -0.62 4.17 -48.56
N CYS A 21 -0.74 3.28 -47.57
CA CYS A 21 0.33 2.43 -47.14
C CYS A 21 0.73 1.62 -48.36
N GLY A 22 2.02 1.63 -48.69
CA GLY A 22 2.52 0.71 -49.71
C GLY A 22 2.11 -0.73 -49.33
N PRO A 23 1.92 -1.63 -50.30
CA PRO A 23 1.43 -2.99 -50.03
C PRO A 23 2.25 -3.79 -49.00
N GLY A 24 3.47 -3.36 -48.66
CA GLY A 24 4.30 -3.97 -47.60
C GLY A 24 4.36 -3.22 -46.25
N GLU A 25 3.69 -2.07 -46.11
CA GLU A 25 3.60 -1.33 -44.84
C GLU A 25 2.38 -1.76 -44.03
N SER A 26 1.23 -1.99 -44.68
CA SER A 26 0.00 -2.49 -44.02
C SER A 26 0.16 -3.89 -43.43
N GLU A 27 0.88 -4.78 -44.13
CA GLU A 27 1.13 -6.16 -43.64
C GLU A 27 2.02 -6.16 -42.39
N ARG A 28 2.98 -5.23 -42.32
CA ARG A 28 3.85 -5.04 -41.16
C ARG A 28 3.05 -4.49 -39.97
N GLU A 29 2.19 -3.51 -40.22
CA GLU A 29 1.32 -2.96 -39.17
C GLU A 29 0.33 -4.01 -38.63
N GLU A 30 -0.21 -4.87 -39.49
CA GLU A 30 -1.09 -5.98 -39.08
C GLU A 30 -0.33 -7.02 -38.24
N GLU A 31 0.89 -7.39 -38.62
CA GLU A 31 1.77 -8.28 -37.84
C GLU A 31 2.13 -7.68 -36.46
N GLU A 32 2.44 -6.38 -36.41
CA GLU A 32 2.71 -5.67 -35.15
C GLU A 32 1.49 -5.64 -34.22
N LEU A 33 0.29 -5.44 -34.78
CA LEU A 33 -0.96 -5.47 -34.02
C LEU A 33 -1.29 -6.87 -33.49
N GLU A 34 -1.11 -7.92 -34.30
CA GLU A 34 -1.33 -9.30 -33.88
C GLU A 34 -0.37 -9.73 -32.75
N ASN A 35 0.90 -9.31 -32.86
CA ASN A 35 1.90 -9.52 -31.82
C ASN A 35 1.49 -8.81 -30.51
N LEU A 36 1.02 -7.57 -30.60
CA LEU A 36 0.59 -6.80 -29.44
C LEU A 36 -0.65 -7.42 -28.76
N GLU A 37 -1.65 -7.86 -29.53
CA GLU A 37 -2.83 -8.54 -29.01
C GLU A 37 -2.42 -9.84 -28.28
N SER A 38 -1.54 -10.62 -28.91
CA SER A 38 -1.00 -11.86 -28.33
C SER A 38 -0.30 -11.59 -27.00
N ASP A 39 0.49 -10.52 -26.91
CA ASP A 39 1.21 -10.16 -25.69
C ASP A 39 0.27 -9.64 -24.60
N VAL A 40 -0.73 -8.84 -24.94
CA VAL A 40 -1.78 -8.43 -23.99
C VAL A 40 -2.51 -9.63 -23.43
N LYS A 41 -2.84 -10.62 -24.28
CA LYS A 41 -3.50 -11.86 -23.85
C LYS A 41 -2.61 -12.68 -22.92
N LYS A 42 -1.31 -12.84 -23.24
CA LYS A 42 -0.33 -13.50 -22.37
C LYS A 42 -0.21 -12.78 -21.02
N MET A 43 -0.14 -11.45 -21.02
CA MET A 43 -0.08 -10.65 -19.80
C MET A 43 -1.34 -10.83 -18.94
N ALA A 44 -2.53 -10.81 -19.54
CA ALA A 44 -3.78 -11.03 -18.83
C ALA A 44 -3.84 -12.42 -18.18
N GLN A 45 -3.41 -13.46 -18.90
CA GLN A 45 -3.31 -14.82 -18.37
C GLN A 45 -2.33 -14.90 -17.19
N LYS A 46 -1.15 -14.29 -17.32
CA LYS A 46 -0.13 -14.25 -16.27
C LYS A 46 -0.61 -13.50 -15.03
N ILE A 47 -1.35 -12.40 -15.19
CA ILE A 47 -1.98 -11.68 -14.07
C ILE A 47 -3.01 -12.55 -13.36
N LEU A 48 -3.84 -13.28 -14.11
CA LEU A 48 -4.83 -14.18 -13.53
C LEU A 48 -4.16 -15.30 -12.73
N GLU A 49 -3.12 -15.91 -13.28
CA GLU A 49 -2.30 -16.93 -12.62
C GLU A 49 -1.68 -16.40 -11.32
N TYR A 50 -1.07 -15.22 -11.35
CA TYR A 50 -0.52 -14.60 -10.14
C TYR A 50 -1.59 -14.28 -9.11
N ARG A 51 -2.76 -13.78 -9.51
CA ARG A 51 -3.87 -13.52 -8.59
C ARG A 51 -4.38 -14.80 -7.92
N ALA A 52 -4.37 -15.91 -8.66
CA ALA A 52 -4.78 -17.21 -8.13
C ALA A 52 -3.74 -17.84 -7.21
N THR A 53 -2.44 -17.68 -7.51
CA THR A 53 -1.36 -18.45 -6.85
C THR A 53 -0.58 -17.66 -5.80
N LEU A 54 -0.34 -16.37 -5.99
CA LEU A 54 0.47 -15.57 -5.07
C LEU A 54 -0.09 -15.51 -3.65
N PRO A 55 -1.41 -15.33 -3.42
CA PRO A 55 -1.93 -15.27 -2.05
C PRO A 55 -1.63 -16.54 -1.25
N ASP A 56 -1.82 -17.71 -1.87
CA ASP A 56 -1.57 -19.01 -1.23
C ASP A 56 -0.06 -19.27 -1.05
N GLN A 57 0.76 -18.91 -2.05
CA GLN A 57 2.22 -18.98 -1.93
C GLN A 57 2.72 -18.14 -0.75
N LEU A 58 2.29 -16.88 -0.64
CA LEU A 58 2.67 -16.00 0.46
C LEU A 58 2.18 -16.56 1.81
N LYS A 59 0.93 -17.00 1.89
CA LYS A 59 0.36 -17.59 3.10
C LYS A 59 1.19 -18.80 3.56
N ASN A 60 1.53 -19.70 2.65
CA ASN A 60 2.29 -20.89 2.96
C ASN A 60 3.72 -20.53 3.39
N THR A 61 4.38 -19.61 2.70
CA THR A 61 5.72 -19.12 3.06
C THR A 61 5.73 -18.48 4.45
N PHE A 62 4.77 -17.61 4.76
CA PHE A 62 4.66 -17.01 6.10
C PHE A 62 4.33 -18.05 7.17
N ALA A 63 3.45 -19.02 6.88
CA ALA A 63 3.15 -20.09 7.82
C ALA A 63 4.42 -20.90 8.14
N THR A 64 5.23 -21.23 7.14
CA THR A 64 6.53 -21.92 7.32
C THR A 64 7.47 -21.09 8.20
N ILE A 65 7.69 -19.82 7.86
CA ILE A 65 8.58 -18.92 8.61
C ILE A 65 8.11 -18.76 10.07
N LEU A 66 6.82 -18.49 10.29
CA LEU A 66 6.27 -18.31 11.63
C LEU A 66 6.28 -19.59 12.44
N SER A 67 6.12 -20.76 11.80
CA SER A 67 6.22 -22.05 12.48
C SER A 67 7.65 -22.33 12.95
N ALA A 68 8.65 -22.00 12.13
CA ALA A 68 10.07 -22.13 12.48
C ALA A 68 10.51 -21.18 13.59
N GLN A 69 9.90 -19.98 13.66
CA GLN A 69 10.20 -18.98 14.68
C GLN A 69 9.36 -19.11 15.96
N ARG A 70 8.49 -20.13 16.07
CA ARG A 70 7.61 -20.28 17.22
C ARG A 70 8.46 -20.54 18.48
N PRO A 71 8.41 -19.67 19.51
CA PRO A 71 9.12 -19.92 20.76
C PRO A 71 8.57 -21.20 21.41
N VAL A 72 9.46 -22.13 21.74
CA VAL A 72 9.10 -23.29 22.56
C VAL A 72 8.91 -22.78 23.99
N PHE A 73 7.66 -22.52 24.37
CA PHE A 73 7.32 -22.23 25.76
C PHE A 73 7.41 -23.53 26.58
N PRO A 74 8.28 -23.61 27.59
CA PRO A 74 8.24 -24.71 28.53
C PRO A 74 6.98 -24.59 29.39
N GLY A 75 6.07 -25.58 29.30
CA GLY A 75 5.15 -25.89 30.38
C GLY A 75 3.75 -25.27 30.33
N PHE A 76 2.97 -25.55 29.28
CA PHE A 76 1.58 -25.94 29.50
C PHE A 76 1.44 -27.39 29.08
N VAL A 77 1.58 -28.29 30.06
CA VAL A 77 1.10 -29.67 29.96
C VAL A 77 -0.42 -29.62 29.83
N SER A 78 -0.92 -29.41 28.62
CA SER A 78 -2.26 -29.89 28.28
C SER A 78 -2.15 -31.41 28.23
N VAL A 79 -2.61 -32.03 29.32
CA VAL A 79 -2.82 -33.47 29.47
C VAL A 79 -3.68 -33.96 28.31
N SER A 80 -3.04 -34.51 27.28
CA SER A 80 -3.57 -35.58 26.43
C SER A 80 -2.46 -36.10 25.50
N GLU A 81 -1.90 -37.26 25.81
CA GLU A 81 -1.18 -38.14 24.86
C GLU A 81 -2.17 -38.85 23.91
N PRO A 82 -1.73 -39.66 22.90
CA PRO A 82 -0.59 -39.52 21.98
C PRO A 82 -0.98 -39.80 20.50
N GLY A 83 -0.24 -39.26 19.52
CA GLY A 83 -0.40 -39.61 18.10
C GLY A 83 0.95 -39.63 17.35
N PRO A 84 1.44 -40.80 16.87
CA PRO A 84 2.72 -40.92 16.18
C PRO A 84 2.53 -40.94 14.65
N SER A 85 2.96 -39.89 13.94
CA SER A 85 3.22 -39.94 12.48
C SER A 85 3.75 -38.56 12.05
N GLY A 86 4.84 -38.36 11.34
CA GLY A 86 5.78 -39.26 10.69
C GLY A 86 6.80 -38.38 9.95
N LYS A 87 8.07 -38.80 10.00
CA LYS A 87 9.20 -38.49 9.11
C LYS A 87 9.33 -37.08 8.50
N ALA A 88 10.41 -36.41 8.94
CA ALA A 88 11.11 -35.38 8.18
C ALA A 88 11.59 -35.91 6.81
N ASN A 89 11.49 -35.07 5.79
CA ASN A 89 12.39 -35.13 4.63
C ASN A 89 12.95 -33.70 4.42
N PRO A 90 14.28 -33.51 4.47
CA PRO A 90 14.91 -32.34 3.87
C PRO A 90 15.07 -32.63 2.38
N ASP A 91 14.77 -31.66 1.52
CA ASP A 91 15.50 -31.42 0.26
C ASP A 91 14.72 -30.40 -0.56
N ASN A 92 15.29 -29.21 -0.65
CA ASN A 92 15.10 -28.26 -1.74
C ASN A 92 16.17 -27.19 -1.57
N GLU A 93 17.34 -27.47 -2.15
CA GLU A 93 18.29 -26.46 -2.57
C GLU A 93 17.67 -25.74 -3.79
N SER A 94 17.57 -24.41 -3.72
CA SER A 94 17.40 -23.59 -4.92
C SER A 94 18.00 -22.21 -4.68
N GLU A 95 19.25 -22.10 -5.09
CA GLU A 95 19.96 -20.96 -5.68
C GLU A 95 19.43 -19.53 -5.47
N GLY A 96 20.34 -18.65 -5.00
CA GLY A 96 20.63 -17.46 -5.81
C GLY A 96 20.28 -16.08 -5.27
N THR A 97 20.21 -15.88 -3.95
CA THR A 97 20.50 -14.58 -3.31
C THR A 97 21.00 -14.91 -1.90
N THR A 98 22.14 -14.37 -1.48
CA THR A 98 22.70 -14.70 -0.17
C THR A 98 21.70 -14.27 0.92
N PRO A 99 21.21 -15.19 1.77
CA PRO A 99 20.22 -14.86 2.81
C PRO A 99 20.69 -13.75 3.77
N MET A 100 22.01 -13.56 3.83
CA MET A 100 22.69 -12.57 4.66
C MET A 100 22.40 -11.11 4.27
N GLU A 101 22.16 -10.79 2.98
CA GLU A 101 22.01 -9.39 2.53
C GLU A 101 20.60 -8.84 2.79
N GLU A 102 19.55 -9.66 2.61
CA GLU A 102 18.17 -9.29 2.96
C GLU A 102 17.95 -9.24 4.48
N GLU A 103 18.54 -10.18 5.22
CA GLU A 103 18.47 -10.21 6.68
C GLU A 103 19.18 -9.01 7.32
N GLN A 104 20.33 -8.61 6.76
CA GLN A 104 21.04 -7.41 7.19
C GLN A 104 20.22 -6.13 6.94
N LYS A 105 19.61 -5.99 5.75
CA LYS A 105 18.75 -4.85 5.41
C LYS A 105 17.48 -4.80 6.29
N ALA A 106 16.93 -5.94 6.67
CA ALA A 106 15.80 -6.02 7.60
C ALA A 106 16.21 -5.59 9.01
N SER A 107 17.37 -6.06 9.50
CA SER A 107 17.93 -5.68 10.81
C SER A 107 18.21 -4.17 10.91
N GLU A 108 18.77 -3.57 9.86
CA GLU A 108 19.01 -2.12 9.79
C GLU A 108 17.71 -1.30 9.87
N LYS A 109 16.65 -1.73 9.18
CA LYS A 109 15.33 -1.08 9.25
C LYS A 109 14.72 -1.17 10.65
N VAL A 110 14.87 -2.32 11.32
CA VAL A 110 14.39 -2.51 12.70
C VAL A 110 15.16 -1.62 13.67
N HIS A 111 16.49 -1.53 13.51
CA HIS A 111 17.32 -0.64 14.31
C HIS A 111 16.92 0.83 14.13
N LEU A 112 16.78 1.29 12.88
CA LEU A 112 16.36 2.65 12.57
C LEU A 112 14.98 2.97 13.16
N LEU A 113 14.04 2.03 13.09
CA LEU A 113 12.71 2.20 13.68
C LEU A 113 12.80 2.36 15.21
N LYS A 114 13.61 1.54 15.87
CA LYS A 114 13.85 1.62 17.32
C LYS A 114 14.46 2.97 17.71
N GLU A 115 15.42 3.48 16.94
CA GLU A 115 16.00 4.81 17.17
C GLU A 115 14.98 5.93 17.02
N LYS A 116 14.13 5.89 15.98
CA LYS A 116 13.07 6.89 15.77
C LYS A 116 12.02 6.85 16.89
N ILE A 117 11.62 5.66 17.32
CA ILE A 117 10.69 5.50 18.45
C ILE A 117 11.34 6.04 19.73
N SER A 118 12.58 5.65 20.01
CA SER A 118 13.33 6.11 21.19
C SER A 118 13.49 7.63 21.21
N GLY A 119 13.85 8.23 20.07
CA GLY A 119 13.95 9.69 19.91
C GLY A 119 12.62 10.40 20.14
N ASN A 120 11.50 9.86 19.63
CA ASN A 120 10.19 10.43 19.89
C ASN A 120 9.77 10.27 21.36
N MET A 121 10.01 9.10 21.97
CA MET A 121 9.69 8.86 23.38
C MET A 121 10.48 9.80 24.31
N SER A 122 11.73 10.10 23.97
CA SER A 122 12.56 11.02 24.78
C SER A 122 12.09 12.48 24.67
N ALA A 123 11.48 12.87 23.54
CA ALA A 123 10.93 14.22 23.36
C ALA A 123 9.55 14.42 24.03
N MET A 124 8.75 13.35 24.15
CA MET A 124 7.38 13.42 24.68
C MET A 124 7.24 14.07 26.07
N PRO A 125 8.10 13.78 27.07
CA PRO A 125 8.02 14.45 28.38
C PRO A 125 8.09 15.98 28.28
N THR A 126 8.97 16.50 27.41
CA THR A 126 9.13 17.94 27.19
C THR A 126 7.90 18.55 26.53
N VAL A 127 7.33 17.86 25.52
CA VAL A 127 6.10 18.30 24.84
C VAL A 127 4.93 18.33 25.82
N LEU A 128 4.75 17.27 26.61
CA LEU A 128 3.68 17.18 27.62
C LEU A 128 3.79 18.27 28.67
N LYS A 129 5.01 18.54 29.17
CA LYS A 129 5.25 19.64 30.10
C LYS A 129 4.82 20.99 29.51
N ARG A 130 5.23 21.28 28.27
CA ARG A 130 4.87 22.53 27.58
C ARG A 130 3.35 22.66 27.37
N VAL A 131 2.69 21.59 26.94
CA VAL A 131 1.24 21.58 26.76
C VAL A 131 0.54 21.89 28.09
N LYS A 132 0.99 21.27 29.19
CA LYS A 132 0.46 21.54 30.52
C LYS A 132 0.64 23.00 30.93
N GLU A 133 1.83 23.57 30.74
CA GLU A 133 2.11 24.98 31.02
C GLU A 133 1.25 25.93 30.17
N CYS A 134 1.02 25.61 28.90
CA CYS A 134 0.14 26.41 28.03
C CYS A 134 -1.31 26.38 28.50
N ILE A 135 -1.84 25.21 28.86
CA ILE A 135 -3.21 25.08 29.40
C ILE A 135 -3.34 25.89 30.69
N SER A 136 -2.40 25.75 31.62
CA SER A 136 -2.41 26.51 32.88
C SER A 136 -2.40 28.03 32.65
N LYS A 137 -1.60 28.53 31.69
CA LYS A 137 -1.60 29.96 31.34
C LYS A 137 -2.91 30.43 30.71
N ILE A 138 -3.57 29.58 29.92
CA ILE A 138 -4.87 29.91 29.34
C ILE A 138 -5.92 30.03 30.44
N ASP A 139 -5.95 29.10 31.40
CA ASP A 139 -6.89 29.12 32.52
C ASP A 139 -6.67 30.35 33.43
N GLU A 140 -5.41 30.73 33.68
CA GLU A 140 -5.06 31.98 34.37
C GLU A 140 -5.59 33.22 33.63
N LEU A 141 -5.49 33.24 32.30
CA LEU A 141 -5.98 34.36 31.49
C LEU A 141 -7.51 34.41 31.38
N ASP A 142 -8.19 33.27 31.39
CA ASP A 142 -9.66 33.22 31.35
C ASP A 142 -10.28 33.71 32.67
N SER A 143 -9.63 33.40 33.79
CA SER A 143 -9.99 33.94 35.11
C SER A 143 -9.51 35.37 35.34
N TYR A 144 -8.70 35.93 34.44
CA TYR A 144 -8.13 37.27 34.58
C TYR A 144 -9.16 38.37 34.32
N SER A 145 -9.66 38.98 35.41
CA SER A 145 -10.59 40.11 35.38
C SER A 145 -9.91 41.49 35.25
N GLY A 146 -8.70 41.56 34.70
CA GLY A 146 -7.93 42.81 34.64
C GLY A 146 -8.49 43.87 33.68
N ILE A 147 -7.82 45.02 33.67
CA ILE A 147 -8.15 46.17 32.81
C ILE A 147 -7.73 45.84 31.37
N ILE A 148 -8.57 45.10 30.65
CA ILE A 148 -8.44 44.91 29.21
C ILE A 148 -8.91 46.21 28.55
N HIS A 149 -8.06 46.79 27.71
CA HIS A 149 -8.38 48.03 27.00
C HIS A 149 -9.70 47.88 26.20
N PRO A 150 -10.60 48.89 26.21
CA PRO A 150 -11.95 48.77 25.62
C PRO A 150 -11.96 48.30 24.16
N ALA A 151 -10.95 48.65 23.37
CA ALA A 151 -10.81 48.21 21.98
C ALA A 151 -10.72 46.66 21.81
N PHE A 152 -10.29 45.94 22.85
CA PHE A 152 -10.17 44.48 22.84
C PHE A 152 -11.28 43.77 23.63
N LYS A 153 -12.28 44.51 24.15
CA LYS A 153 -13.43 43.91 24.83
C LYS A 153 -14.42 43.38 23.79
N ARG A 154 -14.68 42.07 23.82
CA ARG A 154 -15.75 41.47 22.99
C ARG A 154 -17.11 41.97 23.49
N LYS A 155 -17.94 42.53 22.58
CA LYS A 155 -19.33 42.90 22.90
C LYS A 155 -20.11 41.63 23.23
N ARG A 156 -20.87 41.63 24.33
CA ARG A 156 -21.78 40.52 24.64
C ARG A 156 -22.95 40.59 23.65
N PRO A 157 -23.31 39.48 22.97
CA PRO A 157 -24.52 39.45 22.17
C PRO A 157 -25.74 39.63 23.10
N SER A 158 -26.68 40.46 22.65
CA SER A 158 -27.98 40.73 23.26
C SER A 158 -28.92 39.53 23.16
#